data_AF-Q9SK32-F1
#
_entry.id   AF-Q9SK32-F1
#
_cell.length_a   1.000
_cell.length_b   1.000
_cell.length_c   1.000
_cell.angle_alpha   90.00
_cell.angle_beta   90.00
_cell.angle_gamma   90.00
#
_symmetry.space_group_name_H-M   'P 1'
#
loop_
_entity.id
_entity.type
_entity.pdbx_description
1 polymer ?
#
loop_
_entity_poly.entity_id
_entity_poly.type
_entity_poly.pdbx_seq_one_letter_code
_entity_poly.pdbx_strand_id
1 'polypeptide(L)'
;MDIDVGPVDPSVLYEQDLHVSSAVWEGQERGLLRCQEHTSLLHQWKLTDEQINLVDKAGFGYFRKIGPMSLNNSLISALVERWRRETNTFHLPLGEMTITLDEVALVLGLEIDGDPIVGSKVGDEVAMDMCGRLLGKLPSAANKEVNCSRVKLNWLKRTFSECPEDASFDVVKCHTRAYLLYLIGSTIFATTDGDKVSVKYLPLFEDFDQAGRYAWGAAALACLYRALGNASLKSQSNICGCLTLLQCWSYFHLDIGRPEKSEACFPLALLWKGKGSRSKTDLSEYRRELDDLDPSKITWCPYERFENLIPPHIKAKLILGRSKTTLVCFEKIELHFPDRCLRQFGKRQPIPLKVKRRDRKNRRLDDLDTSMSLACEEWAERGDHIVDSPGGGNVVDDGAYMEWYARISITKLYREAFLESQVMNMIACMREFEEAASGIALERLSPAEREVMESVKDTFANSLTFGGWQEVAVNSGYGKRRRRNEHTPTPNNGGGNDISSLLLQKEDS
;
A
#
# COMPACT_ATOMS: atom_id res chain seq x y z
N MET A 1 -4.66 29.98 -14.36
CA MET A 1 -3.56 29.45 -15.20
C MET A 1 -3.90 28.01 -15.50
N ASP A 2 -3.83 27.59 -16.75
CA ASP A 2 -3.90 26.17 -17.08
C ASP A 2 -2.61 25.50 -16.63
N ILE A 3 -2.68 24.78 -15.51
CA ILE A 3 -1.60 23.93 -15.04
C ILE A 3 -1.62 22.70 -15.95
N ASP A 4 -0.57 22.49 -16.74
CA ASP A 4 -0.51 21.35 -17.67
C ASP A 4 -0.54 20.02 -16.88
N VAL A 5 -1.60 19.24 -17.07
CA VAL A 5 -2.00 18.16 -16.15
C VAL A 5 -1.31 16.82 -16.49
N GLY A 6 0.00 16.86 -16.70
CA GLY A 6 0.75 15.72 -17.21
C GLY A 6 2.27 15.83 -17.02
N PRO A 7 3.01 14.74 -17.27
CA PRO A 7 4.43 14.85 -17.56
C PRO A 7 4.64 15.50 -18.93
N VAL A 8 5.53 16.48 -19.00
CA VAL A 8 5.93 17.17 -20.25
C VAL A 8 6.55 16.18 -21.26
N ASP A 9 7.17 15.11 -20.78
CA ASP A 9 7.57 13.95 -21.60
C ASP A 9 6.90 12.65 -21.09
N PRO A 10 5.83 12.15 -21.76
CA PRO A 10 5.20 10.88 -21.42
C PRO A 10 5.98 9.65 -21.91
N SER A 11 7.19 9.80 -22.49
CA SER A 11 7.96 8.67 -23.07
C SER A 11 8.45 7.63 -22.07
N VAL A 12 8.46 7.97 -20.77
CA VAL A 12 8.80 7.08 -19.65
C VAL A 12 7.55 6.63 -18.90
N LEU A 13 6.64 7.56 -18.57
CA LEU A 13 5.46 7.32 -17.75
C LEU A 13 4.18 7.21 -18.59
N TYR A 14 4.17 6.22 -19.47
CA TYR A 14 3.17 6.01 -20.53
C TYR A 14 1.81 5.45 -20.06
N GLU A 15 1.57 5.31 -18.75
CA GLU A 15 0.27 4.90 -18.17
C GLU A 15 -0.31 5.95 -17.19
N GLN A 16 0.08 7.23 -17.34
CA GLN A 16 -0.41 8.36 -16.53
C GLN A 16 -1.95 8.48 -16.49
N ASP A 17 -2.64 8.16 -17.58
CA ASP A 17 -4.11 8.15 -17.69
C ASP A 17 -4.79 7.12 -16.78
N LEU A 18 -4.10 6.02 -16.49
CA LEU A 18 -4.56 4.94 -15.62
C LEU A 18 -4.17 5.18 -14.15
N HIS A 19 -3.14 6.00 -13.89
CA HIS A 19 -2.58 6.24 -12.57
C HIS A 19 -3.49 7.14 -11.71
N VAL A 20 -3.51 6.90 -10.39
CA VAL A 20 -4.35 7.60 -9.40
C VAL A 20 -4.18 9.12 -9.41
N SER A 21 -2.97 9.61 -9.74
CA SER A 21 -2.75 11.06 -9.88
C SER A 21 -3.68 11.73 -10.88
N SER A 22 -4.03 11.07 -12.00
CA SER A 22 -4.99 11.66 -12.96
C SER A 22 -6.36 11.92 -12.31
N ALA A 23 -6.89 10.96 -11.56
CA ALA A 23 -8.14 11.14 -10.81
C ALA A 23 -8.04 12.27 -9.76
N VAL A 24 -6.96 12.33 -8.97
CA VAL A 24 -6.75 13.40 -7.97
C VAL A 24 -6.67 14.78 -8.64
N TRP A 25 -5.99 14.88 -9.79
CA TRP A 25 -5.94 16.10 -10.60
C TRP A 25 -7.27 16.45 -11.29
N GLU A 26 -8.09 15.45 -11.64
CA GLU A 26 -9.49 15.59 -12.08
C GLU A 26 -10.46 15.96 -10.92
N GLY A 27 -9.97 16.10 -9.67
CA GLY A 27 -10.78 16.37 -8.48
C GLY A 27 -11.53 15.15 -7.93
N GLN A 28 -11.25 13.95 -8.44
CA GLN A 28 -11.84 12.68 -8.02
C GLN A 28 -10.98 12.03 -6.91
N GLU A 29 -11.26 12.39 -5.67
CA GLU A 29 -10.63 11.73 -4.51
C GLU A 29 -11.03 10.25 -4.42
N ARG A 30 -10.02 9.39 -4.41
CA ARG A 30 -10.18 7.94 -4.19
C ARG A 30 -10.40 7.59 -2.71
N GLY A 31 -9.87 8.42 -1.80
CA GLY A 31 -9.77 8.11 -0.38
C GLY A 31 -8.75 7.01 -0.05
N LEU A 32 -8.77 6.58 1.21
CA LEU A 32 -7.81 5.62 1.78
C LEU A 32 -7.90 4.22 1.15
N LEU A 33 -6.74 3.63 0.88
CA LEU A 33 -6.62 2.23 0.49
C LEU A 33 -6.90 1.30 1.67
N ARG A 34 -7.68 0.24 1.42
CA ARG A 34 -7.74 -0.90 2.34
C ARG A 34 -6.42 -1.68 2.26
N CYS A 35 -5.61 -1.52 3.30
CA CYS A 35 -4.36 -2.23 3.49
C CYS A 35 -4.63 -3.67 3.99
N GLN A 36 -4.16 -4.67 3.24
CA GLN A 36 -4.38 -6.10 3.49
C GLN A 36 -3.04 -6.78 3.84
N GLU A 37 -2.66 -6.70 5.11
CA GLU A 37 -1.59 -7.49 5.74
C GLU A 37 -2.15 -8.00 7.09
N HIS A 38 -2.00 -9.28 7.41
CA HIS A 38 -2.79 -9.96 8.45
C HIS A 38 -1.93 -10.48 9.62
N THR A 39 -0.91 -9.71 9.99
CA THR A 39 0.06 -9.99 11.05
C THR A 39 -0.54 -10.05 12.46
N SER A 40 -1.73 -9.47 12.67
CA SER A 40 -2.32 -9.26 14.00
C SER A 40 -2.45 -10.53 14.85
N LEU A 41 -2.65 -11.69 14.24
CA LEU A 41 -2.80 -12.99 14.93
C LEU A 41 -1.50 -13.81 14.99
N LEU A 42 -0.37 -13.33 14.49
CA LEU A 42 0.92 -14.05 14.55
C LEU A 42 1.36 -14.36 15.99
N HIS A 43 1.02 -13.49 16.95
CA HIS A 43 1.32 -13.68 18.38
C HIS A 43 0.59 -14.87 19.03
N GLN A 44 -0.32 -15.55 18.31
CA GLN A 44 -1.10 -16.68 18.81
C GLN A 44 -0.57 -18.03 18.29
N TRP A 45 0.55 -18.02 17.55
CA TRP A 45 1.29 -19.23 17.19
C TRP A 45 2.35 -19.51 18.26
N LYS A 46 2.22 -20.64 18.95
CA LYS A 46 3.23 -21.17 19.87
C LYS A 46 4.09 -22.17 19.09
N LEU A 47 5.38 -21.85 18.94
CA LEU A 47 6.36 -22.72 18.28
C LEU A 47 7.26 -23.38 19.33
N THR A 48 7.53 -24.68 19.18
CA THR A 48 8.58 -25.36 19.94
C THR A 48 9.97 -24.99 19.40
N ASP A 49 11.04 -25.33 20.12
CA ASP A 49 12.41 -25.10 19.66
C ASP A 49 12.74 -25.91 18.38
N GLU A 50 12.19 -27.11 18.22
CA GLU A 50 12.30 -27.89 16.97
C GLU A 50 11.62 -27.17 15.80
N GLN A 51 10.44 -26.59 16.03
CA GLN A 51 9.76 -25.79 15.01
C GLN A 51 10.56 -24.55 14.67
N ILE A 52 11.13 -23.85 15.66
CA ILE A 52 12.01 -22.70 15.44
C ILE A 52 13.22 -23.11 14.61
N ASN A 53 13.90 -24.21 14.93
CA ASN A 53 15.04 -24.70 14.16
C ASN A 53 14.67 -25.02 12.68
N LEU A 54 13.46 -25.53 12.43
CA LEU A 54 12.95 -25.77 11.06
C LEU A 54 12.54 -24.48 10.33
N VAL A 55 12.02 -23.46 11.03
CA VAL A 55 11.74 -22.13 10.45
C VAL A 55 13.02 -21.37 10.14
N ASP A 56 14.03 -21.50 10.99
CA ASP A 56 15.34 -20.87 10.83
C ASP A 56 16.10 -21.55 9.66
N LYS A 57 16.04 -22.89 9.53
CA LYS A 57 16.47 -23.63 8.31
C LYS A 57 15.81 -23.12 7.02
N ALA A 58 14.50 -22.88 7.06
CA ALA A 58 13.74 -22.42 5.90
C ALA A 58 14.00 -20.95 5.49
N GLY A 59 14.93 -20.24 6.14
CA GLY A 59 15.31 -18.87 5.82
C GLY A 59 14.45 -17.79 6.49
N PHE A 60 13.56 -18.16 7.42
CA PHE A 60 12.59 -17.24 8.05
C PHE A 60 12.94 -16.81 9.49
N GLY A 61 14.10 -17.23 10.00
CA GLY A 61 14.46 -17.09 11.42
C GLY A 61 14.64 -15.67 11.96
N TYR A 62 14.97 -14.71 11.09
CA TYR A 62 14.90 -13.29 11.44
C TYR A 62 13.49 -12.73 11.23
N PHE A 63 12.87 -12.99 10.08
CA PHE A 63 11.55 -12.48 9.72
C PHE A 63 10.46 -12.81 10.74
N ARG A 64 10.44 -14.03 11.31
CA ARG A 64 9.50 -14.43 12.37
C ARG A 64 9.51 -13.53 13.61
N LYS A 65 10.63 -12.86 13.90
CA LYS A 65 10.81 -12.02 15.11
C LYS A 65 10.01 -10.71 15.02
N ILE A 66 9.70 -10.26 13.80
CA ILE A 66 8.93 -9.02 13.55
C ILE A 66 7.53 -9.16 14.15
N GLY A 67 6.78 -10.21 13.77
CA GLY A 67 5.46 -10.49 14.33
C GLY A 67 4.41 -9.42 13.96
N PRO A 68 3.42 -9.16 14.85
CA PRO A 68 2.40 -8.13 14.62
C PRO A 68 2.99 -6.71 14.51
N MET A 69 2.65 -5.99 13.43
CA MET A 69 2.99 -4.59 13.21
C MET A 69 1.72 -3.76 13.01
N SER A 70 1.74 -2.50 13.44
CA SER A 70 0.65 -1.54 13.20
C SER A 70 0.91 -0.75 11.92
N LEU A 71 -0.04 -0.76 10.99
CA LEU A 71 0.07 -0.06 9.71
C LEU A 71 -0.59 1.32 9.74
N ASN A 72 0.12 2.33 9.23
CA ASN A 72 -0.35 3.68 8.97
C ASN A 72 -0.96 3.73 7.57
N ASN A 73 -2.25 3.40 7.48
CA ASN A 73 -2.97 3.30 6.21
C ASN A 73 -2.99 4.63 5.43
N SER A 74 -2.94 5.79 6.09
CA SER A 74 -2.87 7.11 5.44
C SER A 74 -1.52 7.32 4.76
N LEU A 75 -0.41 7.06 5.46
CA LEU A 75 0.93 7.15 4.89
C LEU A 75 1.11 6.17 3.72
N ILE A 76 0.70 4.91 3.90
CA ILE A 76 0.73 3.88 2.85
C ILE A 76 -0.08 4.34 1.63
N SER A 77 -1.28 4.90 1.83
CA SER A 77 -2.10 5.42 0.73
C SER A 77 -1.41 6.57 -0.03
N ALA A 78 -0.80 7.51 0.68
CA ALA A 78 -0.10 8.64 0.08
C ALA A 78 1.17 8.22 -0.69
N LEU A 79 1.93 7.25 -0.17
CA LEU A 79 3.11 6.68 -0.85
C LEU A 79 2.71 5.93 -2.14
N VAL A 80 1.59 5.22 -2.14
CA VAL A 80 1.08 4.52 -3.33
C VAL A 80 0.69 5.51 -4.45
N GLU A 81 0.25 6.71 -4.10
CA GLU A 81 0.03 7.78 -5.09
C GLU A 81 1.32 8.33 -5.74
N ARG A 82 2.49 7.97 -5.20
CA ARG A 82 3.80 8.31 -5.80
C ARG A 82 4.40 7.16 -6.62
N TRP A 83 3.83 5.95 -6.59
CA TRP A 83 4.43 4.75 -7.20
C TRP A 83 4.12 4.60 -8.70
N ARG A 84 5.17 4.63 -9.53
CA ARG A 84 5.09 4.42 -10.97
C ARG A 84 5.55 3.01 -11.33
N ARG A 85 4.70 2.32 -12.09
CA ARG A 85 4.84 0.89 -12.41
C ARG A 85 5.58 0.65 -13.72
N GLU A 86 5.78 1.71 -14.49
CA GLU A 86 6.60 1.75 -15.69
C GLU A 86 8.10 1.70 -15.33
N THR A 87 8.46 2.24 -14.17
CA THR A 87 9.82 2.39 -13.64
C THR A 87 10.09 1.53 -12.38
N ASN A 88 9.05 1.10 -11.67
CA ASN A 88 9.11 0.48 -10.33
C ASN A 88 9.85 1.38 -9.31
N THR A 89 9.48 2.66 -9.31
CA THR A 89 10.01 3.70 -8.41
C THR A 89 8.89 4.57 -7.84
N PHE A 90 9.12 5.16 -6.67
CA PHE A 90 8.39 6.32 -6.17
C PHE A 90 8.95 7.58 -6.82
N HIS A 91 8.07 8.40 -7.38
CA HIS A 91 8.41 9.71 -7.91
C HIS A 91 8.12 10.77 -6.84
N LEU A 92 9.17 11.25 -6.17
CA LEU A 92 9.12 12.27 -5.12
C LEU A 92 9.70 13.62 -5.62
N PRO A 93 9.48 14.76 -4.94
CA PRO A 93 10.00 16.06 -5.39
C PRO A 93 11.51 16.10 -5.66
N LEU A 94 12.29 15.30 -4.94
CA LEU A 94 13.75 15.25 -5.03
C LEU A 94 14.30 14.11 -5.92
N GLY A 95 13.45 13.53 -6.78
CA GLY A 95 13.82 12.48 -7.72
C GLY A 95 13.20 11.11 -7.41
N GLU A 96 13.69 10.09 -8.11
CA GLU A 96 13.24 8.70 -7.92
C GLU A 96 13.88 8.07 -6.68
N MET A 97 13.07 7.29 -5.96
CA MET A 97 13.49 6.38 -4.89
C MET A 97 12.74 5.05 -5.03
N THR A 98 13.23 3.94 -4.47
CA THR A 98 12.49 2.66 -4.47
C THR A 98 12.87 1.79 -3.27
N ILE A 99 12.10 0.73 -3.05
CA ILE A 99 12.50 -0.36 -2.14
C ILE A 99 13.37 -1.30 -2.97
N THR A 100 14.61 -1.55 -2.56
CA THR A 100 15.55 -2.43 -3.25
C THR A 100 15.69 -3.76 -2.50
N LEU A 101 16.54 -4.67 -3.00
CA LEU A 101 16.87 -5.89 -2.25
C LEU A 101 17.55 -5.59 -0.90
N ASP A 102 18.28 -4.48 -0.76
CA ASP A 102 18.95 -4.14 0.50
C ASP A 102 17.95 -3.87 1.63
N GLU A 103 16.86 -3.14 1.36
CA GLU A 103 15.85 -2.93 2.39
C GLU A 103 15.08 -4.21 2.71
N VAL A 104 14.95 -5.16 1.77
CA VAL A 104 14.39 -6.48 2.10
C VAL A 104 15.33 -7.26 3.03
N ALA A 105 16.60 -7.33 2.68
CA ALA A 105 17.64 -8.00 3.46
C ALA A 105 17.77 -7.41 4.87
N LEU A 106 17.79 -6.08 4.98
CA LEU A 106 18.05 -5.36 6.23
C LEU A 106 16.81 -5.18 7.11
N VAL A 107 15.67 -4.82 6.51
CA VAL A 107 14.43 -4.52 7.26
C VAL A 107 13.66 -5.79 7.61
N LEU A 108 13.63 -6.80 6.71
CA LEU A 108 12.91 -8.06 6.95
C LEU A 108 13.81 -9.20 7.45
N GLY A 109 15.11 -9.19 7.15
CA GLY A 109 16.00 -10.31 7.45
C GLY A 109 15.69 -11.55 6.61
N LEU A 110 15.19 -11.35 5.38
CA LEU A 110 14.95 -12.42 4.41
C LEU A 110 16.12 -12.55 3.44
N GLU A 111 16.37 -13.77 2.99
CA GLU A 111 17.39 -14.09 1.99
C GLU A 111 17.02 -13.50 0.62
N ILE A 112 17.91 -12.71 0.04
CA ILE A 112 17.71 -12.01 -1.25
C ILE A 112 18.38 -12.73 -2.43
N ASP A 113 19.22 -13.73 -2.16
CA ASP A 113 20.06 -14.39 -3.15
C ASP A 113 19.97 -15.91 -3.04
N GLY A 114 19.64 -16.55 -4.17
CA GLY A 114 19.37 -17.98 -4.26
C GLY A 114 18.46 -18.32 -5.42
N ASP A 115 17.77 -19.46 -5.32
CA ASP A 115 16.86 -19.99 -6.34
C ASP A 115 15.62 -19.07 -6.49
N PRO A 116 15.18 -18.74 -7.72
CA PRO A 116 13.96 -17.95 -7.94
C PRO A 116 12.71 -18.76 -7.55
N ILE A 117 11.69 -18.09 -7.01
CA ILE A 117 10.45 -18.77 -6.59
C ILE A 117 9.54 -18.99 -7.81
N VAL A 118 9.71 -20.16 -8.42
CA VAL A 118 8.94 -20.65 -9.57
C VAL A 118 7.99 -21.79 -9.18
N GLY A 119 7.00 -22.06 -10.02
CA GLY A 119 6.11 -23.21 -9.86
C GLY A 119 4.86 -23.13 -10.73
N SER A 120 4.26 -24.29 -10.99
CA SER A 120 3.08 -24.46 -11.84
C SER A 120 1.78 -23.97 -11.18
N LYS A 121 0.72 -23.82 -11.97
CA LYS A 121 -0.65 -23.66 -11.44
C LYS A 121 -1.08 -24.97 -10.79
N VAL A 122 -1.62 -24.88 -9.58
CA VAL A 122 -2.17 -26.02 -8.82
C VAL A 122 -3.69 -26.03 -8.97
N GLY A 123 -4.28 -27.16 -9.39
CA GLY A 123 -5.74 -27.37 -9.40
C GLY A 123 -6.27 -27.82 -8.04
N ASP A 124 -7.58 -27.68 -7.79
CA ASP A 124 -8.17 -27.92 -6.46
C ASP A 124 -7.92 -29.35 -5.92
N GLU A 125 -7.96 -30.38 -6.77
CA GLU A 125 -7.66 -31.77 -6.38
C GLU A 125 -6.21 -31.92 -5.90
N VAL A 126 -5.26 -31.35 -6.64
CA VAL A 126 -3.83 -31.37 -6.31
C VAL A 126 -3.55 -30.54 -5.04
N ALA A 127 -4.28 -29.44 -4.83
CA ALA A 127 -4.20 -28.67 -3.59
C ALA A 127 -4.69 -29.47 -2.37
N MET A 128 -5.71 -30.34 -2.55
CA MET A 128 -6.18 -31.23 -1.49
C MET A 128 -5.15 -32.34 -1.18
N ASP A 129 -4.51 -32.96 -2.18
CA ASP A 129 -3.37 -33.86 -1.95
C ASP A 129 -2.26 -33.16 -1.16
N MET A 130 -1.82 -31.99 -1.62
CA MET A 130 -0.75 -31.23 -0.99
C MET A 130 -1.07 -30.90 0.47
N CYS A 131 -2.31 -30.51 0.80
CA CYS A 131 -2.73 -30.32 2.19
C CYS A 131 -2.69 -31.64 2.99
N GLY A 132 -3.21 -32.74 2.46
CA GLY A 132 -3.18 -34.04 3.14
C GLY A 132 -1.77 -34.53 3.42
N ARG A 133 -0.90 -34.51 2.40
CA ARG A 133 0.48 -35.02 2.43
C ARG A 133 1.44 -34.13 3.23
N LEU A 134 1.31 -32.80 3.16
CA LEU A 134 2.30 -31.87 3.74
C LEU A 134 1.85 -31.20 5.04
N LEU A 135 0.55 -31.13 5.32
CA LEU A 135 -0.01 -30.65 6.60
C LEU A 135 -0.64 -31.77 7.44
N GLY A 136 -0.79 -32.99 6.92
CA GLY A 136 -1.37 -34.14 7.64
C GLY A 136 -2.87 -34.02 7.94
N LYS A 137 -3.55 -32.95 7.52
CA LYS A 137 -4.98 -32.68 7.76
C LYS A 137 -5.59 -31.95 6.56
N LEU A 138 -6.81 -32.34 6.18
CA LEU A 138 -7.53 -31.72 5.06
C LEU A 138 -8.42 -30.54 5.53
N PRO A 139 -8.47 -29.42 4.76
CA PRO A 139 -9.43 -28.35 4.99
C PRO A 139 -10.85 -28.76 4.54
N SER A 140 -11.88 -28.37 5.29
CA SER A 140 -13.27 -28.70 4.92
C SER A 140 -13.79 -27.79 3.81
N ALA A 141 -14.06 -28.40 2.64
CA ALA A 141 -14.76 -27.73 1.54
C ALA A 141 -16.16 -27.25 1.95
N ALA A 142 -16.88 -28.03 2.76
CA ALA A 142 -18.21 -27.66 3.29
C ALA A 142 -18.17 -26.38 4.16
N ASN A 143 -17.11 -26.22 4.98
CA ASN A 143 -16.87 -25.01 5.76
C ASN A 143 -16.27 -23.85 4.93
N LYS A 144 -16.05 -24.06 3.62
CA LYS A 144 -15.33 -23.15 2.73
C LYS A 144 -13.94 -22.80 3.29
N GLU A 145 -13.25 -23.77 3.89
CA GLU A 145 -11.90 -23.63 4.44
C GLU A 145 -10.82 -23.70 3.36
N VAL A 146 -11.14 -24.34 2.23
CA VAL A 146 -10.42 -24.30 0.96
C VAL A 146 -11.33 -23.76 -0.14
N ASN A 147 -10.77 -23.02 -1.09
CA ASN A 147 -11.41 -22.65 -2.37
C ASN A 147 -10.36 -22.21 -3.40
N CYS A 148 -10.46 -22.66 -4.65
CA CYS A 148 -9.59 -22.30 -5.77
C CYS A 148 -8.08 -22.48 -5.47
N SER A 149 -7.69 -23.64 -4.91
CA SER A 149 -6.32 -23.96 -4.48
C SER A 149 -5.75 -22.99 -3.43
N ARG A 150 -6.62 -22.46 -2.55
CA ARG A 150 -6.25 -21.58 -1.44
C ARG A 150 -6.94 -21.98 -0.14
N VAL A 151 -6.19 -22.01 0.96
CA VAL A 151 -6.68 -22.33 2.30
C VAL A 151 -6.82 -21.08 3.17
N LYS A 152 -7.81 -21.07 4.07
CA LYS A 152 -8.03 -19.96 5.00
C LYS A 152 -6.91 -19.85 6.04
N LEU A 153 -6.42 -18.63 6.25
CA LEU A 153 -5.46 -18.29 7.31
C LEU A 153 -6.02 -18.66 8.70
N ASN A 154 -7.31 -18.42 8.95
CA ASN A 154 -7.94 -18.81 10.21
C ASN A 154 -8.07 -20.34 10.39
N TRP A 155 -8.15 -21.11 9.29
CA TRP A 155 -8.11 -22.58 9.37
C TRP A 155 -6.71 -23.07 9.72
N LEU A 156 -5.67 -22.56 9.04
CA LEU A 156 -4.27 -22.86 9.37
C LEU A 156 -3.99 -22.58 10.85
N LYS A 157 -4.34 -21.39 11.32
CA LYS A 157 -4.21 -21.01 12.74
C LYS A 157 -4.96 -21.99 13.65
N ARG A 158 -6.29 -22.10 13.53
CA ARG A 158 -7.12 -22.93 14.43
C ARG A 158 -6.68 -24.41 14.48
N THR A 159 -6.08 -24.92 13.41
CA THR A 159 -5.75 -26.33 13.25
C THR A 159 -4.29 -26.67 13.62
N PHE A 160 -3.39 -25.67 13.65
CA PHE A 160 -1.95 -25.88 13.78
C PHE A 160 -1.20 -24.87 14.68
N SER A 161 -1.85 -23.84 15.24
CA SER A 161 -1.15 -22.76 15.98
C SER A 161 -0.47 -23.19 17.28
N GLU A 162 -0.77 -24.39 17.76
CA GLU A 162 -0.09 -25.04 18.88
C GLU A 162 0.22 -26.48 18.43
N CYS A 163 1.47 -26.92 18.62
CA CYS A 163 1.88 -28.31 18.38
C CYS A 163 1.70 -29.11 19.68
N PRO A 164 1.23 -30.38 19.65
CA PRO A 164 1.23 -31.24 20.84
C PRO A 164 2.64 -31.42 21.41
N GLU A 165 2.74 -31.50 22.75
CA GLU A 165 4.03 -31.66 23.46
C GLU A 165 4.69 -33.02 23.20
N ASP A 166 3.88 -34.04 22.90
CA ASP A 166 4.26 -35.41 22.56
C ASP A 166 4.29 -35.68 21.04
N ALA A 167 4.24 -34.62 20.21
CA ALA A 167 4.15 -34.74 18.76
C ALA A 167 5.36 -35.48 18.14
N SER A 168 5.07 -36.46 17.28
CA SER A 168 6.12 -37.07 16.45
C SER A 168 6.75 -36.04 15.50
N PHE A 169 7.98 -36.27 15.09
CA PHE A 169 8.72 -35.33 14.22
C PHE A 169 7.99 -35.05 12.88
N ASP A 170 7.18 -35.98 12.37
CA ASP A 170 6.32 -35.74 11.20
C ASP A 170 5.17 -34.77 11.49
N VAL A 171 4.55 -34.85 12.67
CA VAL A 171 3.54 -33.87 13.13
C VAL A 171 4.18 -32.50 13.35
N VAL A 172 5.37 -32.43 13.96
CA VAL A 172 6.15 -31.19 14.12
C VAL A 172 6.42 -30.55 12.76
N LYS A 173 6.91 -31.31 11.77
CA LYS A 173 7.10 -30.82 10.38
C LYS A 173 5.79 -30.29 9.78
N CYS A 174 4.67 -30.99 9.94
CA CYS A 174 3.36 -30.54 9.43
C CYS A 174 2.90 -29.22 10.06
N HIS A 175 3.02 -29.07 11.38
CA HIS A 175 2.71 -27.83 12.09
C HIS A 175 3.66 -26.68 11.68
N THR A 176 4.95 -26.96 11.44
CA THR A 176 5.89 -25.96 10.92
C THR A 176 5.55 -25.50 9.50
N ARG A 177 5.18 -26.41 8.58
CA ARG A 177 4.72 -26.02 7.24
C ARG A 177 3.44 -25.18 7.29
N ALA A 178 2.52 -25.50 8.20
CA ALA A 178 1.32 -24.70 8.43
C ALA A 178 1.66 -23.28 8.93
N TYR A 179 2.63 -23.15 9.86
CA TYR A 179 3.14 -21.85 10.32
C TYR A 179 3.80 -21.05 9.20
N LEU A 180 4.72 -21.65 8.44
CA LEU A 180 5.42 -20.99 7.33
C LEU A 180 4.44 -20.51 6.24
N LEU A 181 3.46 -21.36 5.89
CA LEU A 181 2.40 -21.01 4.94
C LEU A 181 1.49 -19.88 5.48
N TYR A 182 1.15 -19.88 6.76
CA TYR A 182 0.45 -18.77 7.40
C TYR A 182 1.30 -17.49 7.40
N LEU A 183 2.58 -17.58 7.74
CA LEU A 183 3.51 -16.46 7.84
C LEU A 183 3.64 -15.73 6.51
N ILE A 184 3.99 -16.42 5.42
CA ILE A 184 4.09 -15.79 4.10
C ILE A 184 2.73 -15.29 3.59
N GLY A 185 1.67 -16.05 3.84
CA GLY A 185 0.31 -15.75 3.38
C GLY A 185 -0.37 -14.59 4.10
N SER A 186 0.08 -14.26 5.31
CA SER A 186 -0.36 -13.09 6.09
C SER A 186 0.55 -11.87 5.94
N THR A 187 1.70 -12.01 5.23
CA THR A 187 2.70 -10.95 5.05
C THR A 187 3.14 -10.78 3.58
N ILE A 188 4.29 -11.32 3.17
CA ILE A 188 4.93 -11.06 1.88
C ILE A 188 4.05 -11.42 0.68
N PHE A 189 3.20 -12.44 0.82
CA PHE A 189 2.24 -12.90 -0.19
C PHE A 189 0.78 -12.68 0.25
N ALA A 190 0.54 -11.71 1.15
CA ALA A 190 -0.80 -11.26 1.47
C ALA A 190 -1.52 -10.76 0.20
N THR A 191 -2.83 -10.93 0.16
CA THR A 191 -3.67 -10.78 -1.05
C THR A 191 -4.89 -9.92 -0.75
N THR A 192 -5.52 -9.35 -1.78
CA THR A 192 -6.62 -8.38 -1.61
C THR A 192 -7.90 -8.97 -1.02
N ASP A 193 -8.14 -10.28 -1.10
CA ASP A 193 -9.25 -10.96 -0.40
C ASP A 193 -8.92 -11.36 1.05
N GLY A 194 -7.65 -11.27 1.47
CA GLY A 194 -7.18 -11.21 2.85
C GLY A 194 -7.25 -12.50 3.69
N ASP A 195 -8.33 -13.29 3.60
CA ASP A 195 -8.55 -14.44 4.50
C ASP A 195 -7.85 -15.75 4.07
N LYS A 196 -7.18 -15.78 2.91
CA LYS A 196 -6.66 -17.02 2.28
C LYS A 196 -5.23 -16.92 1.73
N VAL A 197 -4.47 -18.02 1.82
CA VAL A 197 -3.16 -18.22 1.17
C VAL A 197 -3.22 -19.37 0.16
N SER A 198 -2.48 -19.30 -0.94
CA SER A 198 -2.47 -20.37 -1.95
C SER A 198 -1.60 -21.56 -1.54
N VAL A 199 -2.12 -22.77 -1.79
CA VAL A 199 -1.42 -24.03 -1.52
C VAL A 199 -0.20 -24.21 -2.44
N LYS A 200 -0.08 -23.46 -3.54
CA LYS A 200 1.10 -23.50 -4.44
C LYS A 200 2.43 -23.22 -3.75
N TYR A 201 2.42 -22.54 -2.59
CA TYR A 201 3.62 -22.26 -1.80
C TYR A 201 4.02 -23.42 -0.87
N LEU A 202 3.12 -24.38 -0.62
CA LEU A 202 3.34 -25.46 0.35
C LEU A 202 4.44 -26.46 -0.07
N PRO A 203 4.61 -26.83 -1.36
CA PRO A 203 5.75 -27.65 -1.81
C PRO A 203 7.12 -26.99 -1.58
N LEU A 204 7.20 -25.64 -1.54
CA LEU A 204 8.44 -24.92 -1.24
C LEU A 204 8.93 -25.13 0.21
N PHE A 205 8.09 -25.74 1.05
CA PHE A 205 8.41 -26.14 2.43
C PHE A 205 8.41 -27.67 2.61
N GLU A 206 8.38 -28.47 1.53
CA GLU A 206 8.44 -29.94 1.63
C GLU A 206 9.78 -30.38 2.25
N ASP A 207 10.88 -29.80 1.78
CA ASP A 207 12.22 -29.84 2.38
C ASP A 207 12.57 -28.44 2.94
N PHE A 208 12.92 -28.37 4.24
CA PHE A 208 13.25 -27.11 4.92
C PHE A 208 14.66 -26.60 4.62
N ASP A 209 15.60 -27.48 4.27
CA ASP A 209 16.98 -27.12 3.92
C ASP A 209 17.07 -26.63 2.46
N GLN A 210 16.24 -27.16 1.56
CA GLN A 210 16.03 -26.56 0.25
C GLN A 210 15.17 -25.27 0.34
N ALA A 211 14.21 -25.19 1.26
CA ALA A 211 13.46 -23.96 1.49
C ALA A 211 14.38 -22.76 1.82
N GLY A 212 15.44 -22.98 2.61
CA GLY A 212 16.44 -21.96 2.94
C GLY A 212 17.30 -21.46 1.76
N ARG A 213 17.18 -22.06 0.56
CA ARG A 213 17.94 -21.66 -0.65
C ARG A 213 17.17 -20.78 -1.61
N TYR A 214 15.87 -20.57 -1.42
CA TYR A 214 15.10 -19.66 -2.26
C TYR A 214 15.37 -18.20 -1.91
N ALA A 215 15.40 -17.34 -2.93
CA ALA A 215 15.47 -15.89 -2.78
C ALA A 215 14.12 -15.30 -2.31
N TRP A 216 13.66 -15.67 -1.11
CA TRP A 216 12.38 -15.25 -0.52
C TRP A 216 12.22 -13.72 -0.47
N GLY A 217 13.32 -12.99 -0.27
CA GLY A 217 13.36 -11.54 -0.29
C GLY A 217 13.12 -10.96 -1.68
N ALA A 218 13.78 -11.49 -2.72
CA ALA A 218 13.52 -11.08 -4.10
C ALA A 218 12.08 -11.40 -4.53
N ALA A 219 11.56 -12.55 -4.10
CA ALA A 219 10.17 -12.94 -4.34
C ALA A 219 9.16 -12.05 -3.59
N ALA A 220 9.46 -11.64 -2.35
CA ALA A 220 8.68 -10.67 -1.59
C ALA A 220 8.66 -9.30 -2.28
N LEU A 221 9.81 -8.86 -2.81
CA LEU A 221 9.93 -7.59 -3.54
C LEU A 221 9.15 -7.62 -4.86
N ALA A 222 9.23 -8.72 -5.64
CA ALA A 222 8.39 -8.93 -6.83
C ALA A 222 6.88 -8.83 -6.50
N CYS A 223 6.47 -9.37 -5.35
CA CYS A 223 5.09 -9.29 -4.88
C CYS A 223 4.70 -7.87 -4.47
N LEU A 224 5.57 -7.14 -3.76
CA LEU A 224 5.32 -5.77 -3.34
C LEU A 224 5.29 -4.80 -4.54
N TYR A 225 6.23 -4.90 -5.48
CA TYR A 225 6.24 -4.12 -6.72
C TYR A 225 4.95 -4.32 -7.53
N ARG A 226 4.50 -5.57 -7.70
CA ARG A 226 3.23 -5.88 -8.39
C ARG A 226 2.03 -5.35 -7.60
N ALA A 227 2.04 -5.40 -6.27
CA ALA A 227 0.96 -4.86 -5.44
C ALA A 227 0.87 -3.33 -5.51
N LEU A 228 2.01 -2.63 -5.37
CA LEU A 228 2.15 -1.19 -5.55
C LEU A 228 1.70 -0.76 -6.96
N GLY A 229 2.18 -1.44 -8.01
CA GLY A 229 1.84 -1.14 -9.41
C GLY A 229 0.43 -1.54 -9.86
N ASN A 230 -0.30 -2.28 -9.02
CA ASN A 230 -1.75 -2.41 -9.14
C ASN A 230 -2.44 -1.30 -8.35
N ALA A 231 -2.03 -1.06 -7.11
CA ALA A 231 -2.66 -0.12 -6.20
C ALA A 231 -2.45 1.36 -6.57
N SER A 232 -1.48 1.72 -7.42
CA SER A 232 -1.35 3.07 -7.96
C SER A 232 -2.27 3.36 -9.16
N LEU A 233 -3.07 2.39 -9.61
CA LEU A 233 -4.12 2.61 -10.61
C LEU A 233 -5.36 3.28 -9.99
N LYS A 234 -5.97 4.23 -10.71
CA LYS A 234 -7.13 5.00 -10.23
C LYS A 234 -8.38 4.15 -9.96
N SER A 235 -8.44 2.93 -10.52
CA SER A 235 -9.51 1.96 -10.30
C SER A 235 -9.39 1.10 -9.03
N GLN A 236 -8.26 1.14 -8.30
CA GLN A 236 -7.97 0.18 -7.22
C GLN A 236 -8.09 0.81 -5.83
N SER A 237 -8.94 0.23 -4.97
CA SER A 237 -9.22 0.68 -3.60
C SER A 237 -8.54 -0.14 -2.49
N ASN A 238 -7.68 -1.11 -2.85
CA ASN A 238 -7.03 -2.03 -1.92
C ASN A 238 -5.54 -2.20 -2.26
N ILE A 239 -4.70 -2.49 -1.27
CA ILE A 239 -3.30 -2.91 -1.47
C ILE A 239 -2.96 -4.08 -0.54
N CYS A 240 -2.03 -4.94 -0.97
CA CYS A 240 -1.58 -6.13 -0.24
C CYS A 240 -0.06 -6.34 -0.43
N GLY A 241 0.46 -7.52 -0.06
CA GLY A 241 1.91 -7.78 0.02
C GLY A 241 2.52 -7.24 1.32
N CYS A 242 3.86 -7.12 1.38
CA CYS A 242 4.53 -6.68 2.61
C CYS A 242 4.44 -5.14 2.80
N LEU A 243 3.34 -4.70 3.40
CA LEU A 243 3.10 -3.31 3.78
C LEU A 243 3.96 -2.89 4.97
N THR A 244 4.36 -3.83 5.83
CA THR A 244 5.39 -3.61 6.86
C THR A 244 6.71 -3.15 6.25
N LEU A 245 7.17 -3.75 5.14
CA LEU A 245 8.39 -3.31 4.44
C LEU A 245 8.25 -1.90 3.87
N LEU A 246 7.15 -1.63 3.16
CA LEU A 246 6.85 -0.29 2.62
C LEU A 246 6.87 0.79 3.70
N GLN A 247 6.21 0.54 4.82
CA GLN A 247 6.16 1.46 5.94
C GLN A 247 7.53 1.68 6.59
N CYS A 248 8.27 0.60 6.87
CA CYS A 248 9.58 0.72 7.51
C CYS A 248 10.62 1.35 6.58
N TRP A 249 10.60 1.07 5.27
CA TRP A 249 11.37 1.81 4.25
C TRP A 249 11.09 3.31 4.34
N SER A 250 9.81 3.70 4.37
CA SER A 250 9.41 5.10 4.51
C SER A 250 9.98 5.71 5.80
N TYR A 251 9.90 5.01 6.94
CA TYR A 251 10.47 5.53 8.19
C TYR A 251 12.00 5.62 8.18
N PHE A 252 12.71 4.78 7.42
CA PHE A 252 14.16 4.87 7.28
C PHE A 252 14.59 6.05 6.39
N HIS A 253 13.95 6.23 5.23
CA HIS A 253 14.34 7.26 4.27
C HIS A 253 13.68 8.63 4.46
N LEU A 254 12.44 8.68 4.94
CA LEU A 254 11.63 9.91 4.99
C LEU A 254 11.30 10.27 6.45
N ASP A 255 11.51 11.53 6.84
CA ASP A 255 11.07 12.06 8.14
C ASP A 255 9.62 12.57 8.10
N ILE A 256 8.71 11.67 7.73
CA ILE A 256 7.27 11.88 7.59
C ILE A 256 6.53 10.74 8.29
N GLY A 257 5.62 11.07 9.22
CA GLY A 257 4.82 10.09 9.96
C GLY A 257 5.60 9.10 10.85
N ARG A 258 6.92 9.28 10.96
CA ARG A 258 7.88 8.42 11.66
C ARG A 258 7.54 8.31 13.17
N PRO A 259 7.40 7.10 13.73
CA PRO A 259 7.17 6.90 15.16
C PRO A 259 8.48 7.02 15.96
N GLU A 260 8.37 7.06 17.28
CA GLU A 260 9.53 6.95 18.18
C GLU A 260 10.28 5.63 17.95
N LYS A 261 11.61 5.70 18.04
CA LYS A 261 12.50 4.54 17.83
C LYS A 261 12.55 3.69 19.10
N SER A 262 12.40 2.39 18.93
CA SER A 262 12.74 1.39 19.96
C SER A 262 14.24 1.08 19.94
N GLU A 263 14.68 0.16 20.80
CA GLU A 263 16.06 -0.32 20.81
C GLU A 263 16.42 -1.00 19.47
N ALA A 264 17.60 -0.66 18.92
CA ALA A 264 18.02 -1.10 17.60
C ALA A 264 18.48 -2.57 17.63
N CYS A 265 17.73 -3.45 16.99
CA CYS A 265 18.02 -4.88 16.89
C CYS A 265 17.64 -5.41 15.48
N PHE A 266 18.13 -6.60 15.14
CA PHE A 266 17.97 -7.18 13.80
C PHE A 266 16.88 -8.27 13.77
N PRO A 267 15.96 -8.29 12.77
CA PRO A 267 15.93 -7.45 11.57
C PRO A 267 15.40 -6.03 11.84
N LEU A 268 15.82 -5.05 11.03
CA LEU A 268 15.71 -3.63 11.38
C LEU A 268 14.26 -3.09 11.45
N ALA A 269 13.25 -3.82 10.95
CA ALA A 269 11.84 -3.49 11.23
C ALA A 269 11.53 -3.39 12.74
N LEU A 270 12.27 -4.11 13.59
CA LEU A 270 12.11 -4.09 15.05
C LEU A 270 12.37 -2.70 15.66
N LEU A 271 13.17 -1.85 15.01
CA LEU A 271 13.39 -0.45 15.43
C LEU A 271 12.07 0.35 15.51
N TRP A 272 11.08 -0.04 14.71
CA TRP A 272 9.78 0.64 14.58
C TRP A 272 8.63 -0.14 15.24
N LYS A 273 8.95 -1.19 16.01
CA LYS A 273 7.97 -2.07 16.66
C LYS A 273 7.49 -1.47 17.98
N GLY A 274 6.28 -0.92 17.98
CA GLY A 274 5.67 -0.36 19.18
C GLY A 274 4.22 0.06 18.96
N LYS A 275 3.74 1.00 19.79
CA LYS A 275 2.49 1.71 19.53
C LYS A 275 2.74 2.65 18.35
N GLY A 276 2.40 2.20 17.14
CA GLY A 276 2.57 2.97 15.90
C GLY A 276 1.91 4.34 15.97
N SER A 277 2.31 5.26 15.08
CA SER A 277 1.93 6.68 15.15
C SER A 277 0.44 6.85 15.44
N ARG A 278 0.15 7.42 16.62
CA ARG A 278 -1.23 7.67 17.10
C ARG A 278 -1.91 8.81 16.35
N SER A 279 -1.17 9.53 15.51
CA SER A 279 -1.73 10.59 14.69
C SER A 279 -2.69 10.00 13.67
N LYS A 280 -3.96 10.42 13.74
CA LYS A 280 -4.95 10.19 12.67
C LYS A 280 -4.72 11.20 11.53
N THR A 281 -3.47 11.36 11.12
CA THR A 281 -3.07 12.23 10.00
C THR A 281 -3.81 11.77 8.76
N ASP A 282 -4.47 12.71 8.09
CA ASP A 282 -5.29 12.40 6.92
C ASP A 282 -4.41 12.11 5.69
N LEU A 283 -5.00 11.44 4.69
CA LEU A 283 -4.39 11.26 3.37
C LEU A 283 -3.95 12.60 2.76
N SER A 284 -4.77 13.66 2.89
CA SER A 284 -4.44 14.99 2.37
C SER A 284 -3.19 15.60 3.03
N GLU A 285 -2.97 15.33 4.32
CA GLU A 285 -1.83 15.87 5.07
C GLU A 285 -0.52 15.17 4.70
N TYR A 286 -0.51 13.83 4.63
CA TYR A 286 0.66 13.11 4.13
C TYR A 286 0.92 13.39 2.65
N ARG A 287 -0.12 13.65 1.84
CA ARG A 287 0.06 14.08 0.45
C ARG A 287 0.75 15.45 0.39
N ARG A 288 0.41 16.39 1.27
CA ARG A 288 1.09 17.69 1.41
C ARG A 288 2.54 17.54 1.88
N GLU A 289 2.79 16.76 2.94
CA GLU A 289 4.16 16.53 3.43
C GLU A 289 5.09 15.87 2.39
N LEU A 290 4.55 15.00 1.53
CA LEU A 290 5.30 14.37 0.43
C LEU A 290 5.50 15.30 -0.78
N ASP A 291 4.65 16.30 -0.97
CA ASP A 291 4.77 17.33 -2.03
C ASP A 291 5.79 18.42 -1.66
N ASP A 292 5.82 18.79 -0.38
CA ASP A 292 6.71 19.80 0.21
C ASP A 292 7.89 19.13 0.95
N LEU A 293 8.37 18.00 0.41
CA LEU A 293 9.43 17.18 0.97
C LEU A 293 10.80 17.86 0.88
N ASP A 294 11.16 18.55 1.96
CA ASP A 294 12.46 19.24 2.13
C ASP A 294 13.67 18.27 2.10
N PRO A 295 14.83 18.65 1.51
CA PRO A 295 16.02 17.81 1.47
C PRO A 295 16.52 17.29 2.83
N SER A 296 16.36 18.05 3.92
CA SER A 296 16.75 17.62 5.27
C SER A 296 15.89 16.49 5.82
N LYS A 297 14.65 16.31 5.30
CA LYS A 297 13.77 15.19 5.65
C LYS A 297 14.11 13.89 4.92
N ILE A 298 15.01 13.88 3.93
CA ILE A 298 15.47 12.66 3.25
C ILE A 298 16.81 12.17 3.82
N THR A 299 16.84 10.91 4.25
CA THR A 299 18.07 10.16 4.50
C THR A 299 18.31 9.18 3.36
N TRP A 300 19.32 9.44 2.51
CA TRP A 300 19.63 8.59 1.36
C TRP A 300 20.21 7.23 1.76
N CYS A 301 21.20 7.20 2.66
CA CYS A 301 21.87 5.98 3.15
C CYS A 301 21.57 5.71 4.64
N PRO A 302 20.35 5.34 5.05
CA PRO A 302 19.96 5.31 6.46
C PRO A 302 20.52 4.12 7.27
N TYR A 303 21.26 3.21 6.60
CA TYR A 303 21.65 1.89 7.13
C TYR A 303 23.08 1.79 7.67
N GLU A 304 23.98 2.70 7.29
CA GLU A 304 25.41 2.68 7.67
C GLU A 304 25.60 2.58 9.19
N ARG A 305 24.86 3.38 9.96
CA ARG A 305 24.87 3.40 11.44
C ARG A 305 24.44 2.08 12.11
N PHE A 306 23.88 1.12 11.36
CA PHE A 306 23.44 -0.18 11.87
C PHE A 306 24.39 -1.33 11.48
N GLU A 307 25.55 -1.05 10.87
CA GLU A 307 26.48 -2.05 10.34
C GLU A 307 26.81 -3.19 11.33
N ASN A 308 26.99 -2.85 12.61
CA ASN A 308 27.31 -3.80 13.69
C ASN A 308 26.14 -4.74 14.09
N LEU A 309 24.91 -4.47 13.61
CA LEU A 309 23.73 -5.30 13.86
C LEU A 309 23.45 -6.29 12.72
N ILE A 310 24.09 -6.11 11.55
CA ILE A 310 23.78 -6.89 10.34
C ILE A 310 24.51 -8.24 10.38
N PRO A 311 23.81 -9.39 10.27
CA PRO A 311 24.45 -10.70 10.22
C PRO A 311 25.44 -10.81 9.04
N PRO A 312 26.65 -11.36 9.22
CA PRO A 312 27.67 -11.38 8.17
C PRO A 312 27.24 -12.01 6.84
N HIS A 313 26.40 -13.05 6.87
CA HIS A 313 25.88 -13.70 5.67
C HIS A 313 24.91 -12.81 4.87
N ILE A 314 24.15 -11.95 5.56
CA ILE A 314 23.28 -10.94 4.92
C ILE A 314 24.14 -9.80 4.38
N LYS A 315 25.08 -9.31 5.20
CA LYS A 315 26.01 -8.21 4.82
C LYS A 315 26.80 -8.52 3.55
N ALA A 316 27.24 -9.77 3.39
CA ALA A 316 27.98 -10.23 2.19
C ALA A 316 27.16 -10.14 0.88
N LYS A 317 25.82 -10.11 0.97
CA LYS A 317 24.92 -10.17 -0.19
C LYS A 317 24.34 -8.82 -0.62
N LEU A 318 24.51 -7.76 0.18
CA LEU A 318 24.00 -6.40 -0.11
C LEU A 318 24.56 -5.78 -1.42
N ILE A 319 25.65 -6.33 -1.98
CA ILE A 319 26.11 -5.90 -3.31
C ILE A 319 25.03 -6.15 -4.39
N LEU A 320 24.16 -7.14 -4.20
CA LEU A 320 23.04 -7.48 -5.08
C LEU A 320 21.87 -6.49 -4.98
N GLY A 321 21.82 -5.63 -3.94
CA GLY A 321 20.94 -4.45 -3.92
C GLY A 321 21.10 -3.55 -5.15
N ARG A 322 22.28 -3.60 -5.79
CA ARG A 322 22.60 -2.86 -7.02
C ARG A 322 22.53 -3.70 -8.30
N SER A 323 22.01 -4.93 -8.24
CA SER A 323 21.79 -5.76 -9.42
C SER A 323 20.60 -5.27 -10.26
N LYS A 324 20.84 -5.03 -11.55
CA LYS A 324 19.81 -4.69 -12.54
C LYS A 324 19.27 -5.96 -13.20
N THR A 325 18.23 -6.55 -12.61
CA THR A 325 17.71 -7.89 -12.95
C THR A 325 16.17 -7.93 -12.92
N THR A 326 15.57 -9.06 -13.27
CA THR A 326 14.14 -9.34 -13.09
C THR A 326 13.90 -10.19 -11.84
N LEU A 327 12.99 -9.73 -10.98
CA LEU A 327 12.53 -10.41 -9.77
C LEU A 327 11.41 -11.40 -10.12
N VAL A 328 11.48 -12.63 -9.58
CA VAL A 328 10.58 -13.73 -9.93
C VAL A 328 9.84 -14.30 -8.70
N CYS A 329 8.51 -14.28 -8.73
CA CYS A 329 7.65 -15.01 -7.79
C CYS A 329 6.36 -15.52 -8.47
N PHE A 330 6.40 -16.73 -9.00
CA PHE A 330 5.35 -17.30 -9.87
C PHE A 330 4.94 -16.26 -10.93
N GLU A 331 3.65 -16.02 -11.16
CA GLU A 331 3.08 -15.02 -12.11
C GLU A 331 3.53 -13.56 -11.93
N LYS A 332 4.35 -13.25 -10.93
CA LYS A 332 4.84 -11.89 -10.64
C LYS A 332 6.30 -11.79 -11.07
N ILE A 333 6.46 -11.29 -12.28
CA ILE A 333 7.73 -11.01 -12.95
C ILE A 333 7.85 -9.48 -13.03
N GLU A 334 8.74 -8.88 -12.24
CA GLU A 334 8.91 -7.42 -12.15
C GLU A 334 10.39 -7.00 -12.27
N LEU A 335 10.66 -5.81 -12.78
CA LEU A 335 12.01 -5.31 -13.00
C LEU A 335 12.57 -4.65 -11.75
N HIS A 336 13.84 -4.90 -11.43
CA HIS A 336 14.62 -4.21 -10.41
C HIS A 336 15.60 -3.25 -11.10
N PHE A 337 15.44 -1.95 -10.84
CA PHE A 337 16.19 -0.89 -11.53
C PHE A 337 16.94 0.04 -10.54
N PRO A 338 17.94 -0.48 -9.80
CA PRO A 338 18.72 0.33 -8.87
C PRO A 338 19.52 1.45 -9.56
N ASP A 339 19.76 1.36 -10.88
CA ASP A 339 20.36 2.44 -11.68
C ASP A 339 19.51 3.73 -11.72
N ARG A 340 18.23 3.65 -11.34
CA ARG A 340 17.31 4.80 -11.22
C ARG A 340 17.33 5.47 -9.84
N CYS A 341 17.93 4.83 -8.84
CA CYS A 341 17.90 5.23 -7.43
C CYS A 341 19.30 5.17 -6.78
N LEU A 342 20.37 5.42 -7.55
CA LEU A 342 21.76 5.25 -7.13
C LEU A 342 22.16 6.10 -5.90
N ARG A 343 21.42 7.18 -5.61
CA ARG A 343 21.61 7.98 -4.39
C ARG A 343 21.32 7.20 -3.11
N GLN A 344 20.43 6.21 -3.10
CA GLN A 344 20.24 5.29 -1.96
C GLN A 344 21.49 4.44 -1.65
N PHE A 345 22.43 4.36 -2.60
CA PHE A 345 23.71 3.66 -2.46
C PHE A 345 24.91 4.61 -2.40
N GLY A 346 24.69 5.88 -2.03
CA GLY A 346 25.74 6.90 -1.91
C GLY A 346 26.39 7.35 -3.22
N LYS A 347 25.76 7.06 -4.37
CA LYS A 347 26.30 7.37 -5.72
C LYS A 347 25.51 8.51 -6.37
N ARG A 348 26.17 9.27 -7.26
CA ARG A 348 25.52 10.29 -8.12
C ARG A 348 24.46 9.67 -9.02
N GLN A 349 23.43 10.43 -9.40
CA GLN A 349 22.33 9.91 -10.21
C GLN A 349 22.47 10.36 -11.68
N PRO A 350 22.83 9.47 -12.62
CA PRO A 350 22.74 9.78 -14.05
C PRO A 350 21.27 9.83 -14.49
N ILE A 351 21.01 10.43 -15.65
CA ILE A 351 19.79 10.17 -16.43
C ILE A 351 19.75 8.66 -16.76
N PRO A 352 18.78 7.87 -16.26
CA PRO A 352 18.81 6.43 -16.41
C PRO A 352 18.43 5.99 -17.83
N LEU A 353 18.88 4.79 -18.22
CA LEU A 353 18.56 4.22 -19.54
C LEU A 353 17.06 3.97 -19.71
N LYS A 354 16.56 4.16 -20.95
CA LYS A 354 15.15 4.02 -21.29
C LYS A 354 14.65 2.58 -21.05
N VAL A 355 13.62 2.45 -20.21
CA VAL A 355 12.95 1.18 -19.94
C VAL A 355 12.16 0.71 -21.18
N LYS A 356 12.26 -0.57 -21.54
CA LYS A 356 11.40 -1.18 -22.55
C LYS A 356 9.96 -1.26 -22.02
N ARG A 357 9.00 -0.66 -22.74
CA ARG A 357 7.56 -0.78 -22.43
C ARG A 357 7.15 -2.26 -22.33
N ARG A 358 6.58 -2.67 -21.20
CA ARG A 358 6.07 -4.04 -20.97
C ARG A 358 4.56 -4.07 -21.16
N ASP A 359 4.07 -4.80 -22.17
CA ASP A 359 2.64 -5.06 -22.29
C ASP A 359 2.16 -6.01 -21.18
N ARG A 360 1.37 -5.45 -20.25
CA ARG A 360 0.76 -6.16 -19.12
C ARG A 360 -0.64 -6.68 -19.42
N LYS A 361 -1.29 -6.26 -20.52
CA LYS A 361 -2.73 -6.51 -20.76
C LYS A 361 -3.09 -7.82 -21.47
N ASN A 362 -2.22 -8.38 -22.33
CA ASN A 362 -2.56 -9.46 -23.28
C ASN A 362 -1.58 -10.65 -23.30
N ARG A 363 -0.93 -11.02 -22.19
CA ARG A 363 -0.08 -12.22 -22.14
C ARG A 363 -0.91 -13.50 -22.27
N ARG A 364 -0.64 -14.31 -23.29
CA ARG A 364 -1.11 -15.70 -23.41
C ARG A 364 -0.41 -16.59 -22.37
N LEU A 365 -0.83 -17.86 -22.28
CA LEU A 365 -0.18 -18.83 -21.40
C LEU A 365 1.25 -19.11 -21.86
N ASP A 366 1.43 -19.35 -23.17
CA ASP A 366 2.71 -19.62 -23.81
C ASP A 366 3.69 -18.43 -23.66
N ASP A 367 3.18 -17.18 -23.72
CA ASP A 367 3.93 -15.95 -23.45
C ASP A 367 4.38 -15.86 -21.99
N LEU A 368 3.61 -16.43 -21.04
CA LEU A 368 3.92 -16.38 -19.61
C LEU A 368 5.04 -17.35 -19.26
N ASP A 369 5.00 -18.58 -19.77
CA ASP A 369 6.04 -19.59 -19.53
C ASP A 369 7.35 -19.17 -20.23
N THR A 370 7.28 -18.67 -21.47
CA THR A 370 8.43 -18.09 -22.17
C THR A 370 9.00 -16.88 -21.43
N SER A 371 8.13 -15.99 -20.91
CA SER A 371 8.56 -14.89 -20.05
C SER A 371 9.11 -15.35 -18.70
N MET A 372 8.83 -16.58 -18.25
CA MET A 372 9.35 -17.15 -17.01
C MET A 372 10.79 -17.61 -17.22
N SER A 373 11.06 -18.40 -18.27
CA SER A 373 12.41 -18.85 -18.60
C SER A 373 13.39 -17.67 -18.75
N LEU A 374 13.04 -16.68 -19.58
CA LEU A 374 13.84 -15.47 -19.75
C LEU A 374 14.05 -14.69 -18.44
N ALA A 375 13.03 -14.65 -17.56
CA ALA A 375 13.15 -14.00 -16.27
C ALA A 375 14.02 -14.78 -15.27
N CYS A 376 14.06 -16.11 -15.36
CA CYS A 376 14.95 -16.96 -14.58
C CYS A 376 16.40 -16.90 -15.09
N GLU A 377 16.60 -16.73 -16.40
CA GLU A 377 17.90 -16.45 -17.02
C GLU A 377 18.42 -15.07 -16.58
N GLU A 378 17.64 -14.00 -16.74
CA GLU A 378 17.95 -12.65 -16.21
C GLU A 378 18.22 -12.65 -14.68
N TRP A 379 17.57 -13.53 -13.91
CA TRP A 379 17.80 -13.72 -12.48
C TRP A 379 19.08 -14.52 -12.18
N ALA A 380 19.44 -15.50 -13.00
CA ALA A 380 20.69 -16.26 -12.83
C ALA A 380 21.91 -15.35 -13.03
N GLU A 381 21.88 -14.49 -14.06
CA GLU A 381 22.93 -13.52 -14.40
C GLU A 381 22.93 -12.26 -13.49
N ARG A 382 22.18 -12.25 -12.38
CA ARG A 382 22.05 -11.09 -11.47
C ARG A 382 23.39 -10.57 -10.94
N GLY A 383 24.39 -11.43 -10.80
CA GLY A 383 25.72 -11.06 -10.31
C GLY A 383 26.51 -10.19 -11.29
N ASP A 384 26.36 -10.45 -12.60
CA ASP A 384 27.09 -9.73 -13.66
C ASP A 384 26.47 -8.35 -13.96
N HIS A 385 25.22 -8.13 -13.51
CA HIS A 385 24.43 -6.93 -13.74
C HIS A 385 24.48 -5.92 -12.57
N ILE A 386 25.51 -5.96 -11.72
CA ILE A 386 25.71 -5.03 -10.60
C ILE A 386 26.12 -3.63 -11.08
N VAL A 387 25.36 -2.61 -10.72
CA VAL A 387 25.57 -1.23 -11.19
C VAL A 387 26.56 -0.50 -10.27
N ASP A 388 27.85 -0.59 -10.60
CA ASP A 388 28.94 0.09 -9.87
C ASP A 388 29.19 1.54 -10.28
N SER A 389 29.01 1.87 -11.56
CA SER A 389 29.25 3.20 -12.13
C SER A 389 28.11 3.61 -13.08
N PRO A 390 27.88 4.91 -13.33
CA PRO A 390 26.88 5.36 -14.30
C PRO A 390 27.20 4.83 -15.71
N GLY A 391 26.39 3.89 -16.18
CA GLY A 391 26.59 3.25 -17.48
C GLY A 391 26.25 4.19 -18.63
N GLY A 392 27.27 4.63 -19.37
CA GLY A 392 27.10 5.34 -20.65
C GLY A 392 27.55 6.79 -20.68
N GLY A 393 28.87 7.03 -20.63
CA GLY A 393 29.51 8.02 -21.50
C GLY A 393 29.41 9.51 -21.16
N ASN A 394 28.75 9.93 -20.07
CA ASN A 394 28.84 11.31 -19.58
C ASN A 394 28.88 11.37 -18.05
N VAL A 395 29.71 12.26 -17.51
CA VAL A 395 29.65 12.67 -16.10
C VAL A 395 28.53 13.71 -15.97
N VAL A 396 27.28 13.20 -15.99
CA VAL A 396 26.09 14.04 -15.86
C VAL A 396 26.00 14.59 -14.44
N ASP A 397 25.79 15.89 -14.32
CA ASP A 397 25.56 16.56 -13.04
C ASP A 397 24.17 16.22 -12.49
N ASP A 398 24.00 16.20 -11.16
CA ASP A 398 22.71 15.87 -10.53
C ASP A 398 21.62 16.89 -10.95
N GLY A 399 22.01 18.14 -11.30
CA GLY A 399 21.11 19.13 -11.88
C GLY A 399 20.48 18.68 -13.21
N ALA A 400 21.26 18.11 -14.13
CA ALA A 400 20.76 17.64 -15.43
C ALA A 400 19.91 16.36 -15.30
N TYR A 401 20.14 15.53 -14.27
CA TYR A 401 19.17 14.49 -13.89
C TYR A 401 17.85 15.11 -13.41
N MET A 402 17.90 16.14 -12.55
CA MET A 402 16.69 16.79 -12.04
C MET A 402 15.90 17.53 -13.14
N GLU A 403 16.56 18.15 -14.12
CA GLU A 403 15.92 18.74 -15.31
C GLU A 403 15.15 17.69 -16.13
N TRP A 404 15.80 16.55 -16.42
CA TRP A 404 15.16 15.43 -17.11
C TRP A 404 13.98 14.86 -16.28
N TYR A 405 14.20 14.67 -14.98
CA TYR A 405 13.23 14.10 -14.06
C TYR A 405 11.97 14.98 -13.91
N ALA A 406 12.15 16.30 -13.86
CA ALA A 406 11.05 17.28 -13.82
C ALA A 406 10.19 17.27 -15.09
N ARG A 407 10.76 16.88 -16.25
CA ARG A 407 10.00 16.73 -17.50
C ARG A 407 9.17 15.44 -17.54
N ILE A 408 9.68 14.34 -16.98
CA ILE A 408 8.98 13.04 -17.04
C ILE A 408 8.02 12.78 -15.88
N SER A 409 8.01 13.60 -14.81
CA SER A 409 7.36 13.27 -13.53
C SER A 409 6.31 14.28 -13.09
N ILE A 410 5.27 13.78 -12.40
CA ILE A 410 4.35 14.61 -11.61
C ILE A 410 4.66 14.33 -10.13
N THR A 411 5.30 15.27 -9.46
CA THR A 411 5.77 15.11 -8.07
C THR A 411 4.83 15.72 -7.02
N LYS A 412 4.06 16.75 -7.41
CA LYS A 412 3.01 17.34 -6.57
C LYS A 412 1.63 16.82 -6.95
N LEU A 413 0.83 16.42 -5.96
CA LEU A 413 -0.57 15.96 -6.09
C LEU A 413 -1.54 16.66 -5.12
N TYR A 414 -1.05 17.33 -4.08
CA TYR A 414 -1.86 18.10 -3.16
C TYR A 414 -2.35 19.38 -3.86
N ARG A 415 -3.61 19.37 -4.26
CA ARG A 415 -4.32 20.58 -4.64
C ARG A 415 -4.81 21.30 -3.39
N GLU A 416 -4.74 22.63 -3.40
CA GLU A 416 -5.55 23.48 -2.52
C GLU A 416 -7.06 23.47 -2.90
N ALA A 417 -7.55 22.36 -3.47
CA ALA A 417 -8.97 22.09 -3.63
C ALA A 417 -9.72 22.04 -2.28
N PHE A 418 -9.00 21.92 -1.15
CA PHE A 418 -9.57 22.18 0.18
C PHE A 418 -9.84 23.67 0.41
N LEU A 419 -9.06 24.62 -0.14
CA LEU A 419 -9.46 26.02 -0.18
C LEU A 419 -10.63 26.20 -1.15
N GLU A 420 -10.56 25.72 -2.40
CA GLU A 420 -11.66 25.91 -3.36
C GLU A 420 -12.99 25.32 -2.84
N SER A 421 -12.99 24.11 -2.29
CA SER A 421 -14.21 23.50 -1.74
C SER A 421 -14.65 24.14 -0.42
N GLN A 422 -13.74 24.61 0.46
CA GLN A 422 -14.16 25.43 1.61
C GLN A 422 -14.75 26.76 1.17
N VAL A 423 -14.16 27.44 0.18
CA VAL A 423 -14.67 28.69 -0.39
C VAL A 423 -16.03 28.46 -1.05
N MET A 424 -16.22 27.37 -1.80
CA MET A 424 -17.54 27.01 -2.35
C MET A 424 -18.57 26.67 -1.27
N ASN A 425 -18.19 25.94 -0.22
CA ASN A 425 -19.06 25.67 0.93
C ASN A 425 -19.39 26.94 1.73
N MET A 426 -18.43 27.87 1.82
CA MET A 426 -18.58 29.16 2.49
C MET A 426 -19.50 30.09 1.67
N ILE A 427 -19.31 30.18 0.35
CA ILE A 427 -20.21 30.87 -0.59
C ILE A 427 -21.62 30.27 -0.53
N ALA A 428 -21.76 28.94 -0.48
CA ALA A 428 -23.05 28.28 -0.34
C ALA A 428 -23.73 28.64 1.00
N CYS A 429 -23.00 28.56 2.11
CA CYS A 429 -23.47 28.96 3.43
C CYS A 429 -23.87 30.44 3.47
N MET A 430 -23.07 31.33 2.88
CA MET A 430 -23.36 32.76 2.78
C MET A 430 -24.61 33.05 1.94
N ARG A 431 -24.88 32.26 0.89
CA ARG A 431 -26.15 32.33 0.13
C ARG A 431 -27.34 31.80 0.92
N GLU A 432 -27.19 30.74 1.71
CA GLU A 432 -28.24 30.27 2.63
C GLU A 432 -28.56 31.34 3.70
N PHE A 433 -27.54 32.05 4.20
CA PHE A 433 -27.72 33.21 5.09
C PHE A 433 -28.33 34.43 4.39
N GLU A 434 -27.96 34.73 3.14
CA GLU A 434 -28.55 35.80 2.31
C GLU A 434 -30.04 35.54 2.02
N GLU A 435 -30.41 34.30 1.67
CA GLU A 435 -31.80 33.87 1.46
C GLU A 435 -32.62 33.97 2.75
N ALA A 436 -32.07 33.48 3.87
CA ALA A 436 -32.70 33.59 5.19
C ALA A 436 -32.89 35.06 5.63
N ALA A 437 -31.88 35.91 5.44
CA ALA A 437 -31.96 37.35 5.74
C ALA A 437 -32.97 38.06 4.82
N SER A 438 -33.05 37.66 3.54
CA SER A 438 -34.01 38.19 2.57
C SER A 438 -35.45 37.84 2.94
N GLY A 439 -35.69 36.68 3.56
CA GLY A 439 -36.99 36.29 4.11
C GLY A 439 -37.45 37.07 5.36
N ILE A 440 -36.59 37.88 6.00
CA ILE A 440 -36.95 38.66 7.18
C ILE A 440 -37.77 39.90 6.77
N ALA A 441 -39.03 39.92 7.18
CA ALA A 441 -39.95 41.03 6.99
C ALA A 441 -39.53 42.27 7.81
N LEU A 442 -38.80 43.19 7.17
CA LEU A 442 -38.22 44.41 7.75
C LEU A 442 -39.25 45.33 8.45
N GLU A 443 -40.53 45.16 8.16
CA GLU A 443 -41.66 45.88 8.81
C GLU A 443 -41.87 45.50 10.28
N ARG A 444 -41.32 44.36 10.72
CA ARG A 444 -41.44 43.86 12.11
C ARG A 444 -40.23 44.19 12.99
N LEU A 445 -39.18 44.79 12.42
CA LEU A 445 -37.96 45.14 13.12
C LEU A 445 -38.05 46.57 13.68
N SER A 446 -37.43 46.82 14.83
CA SER A 446 -37.14 48.18 15.26
C SER A 446 -36.15 48.88 14.31
N PRO A 447 -36.05 50.22 14.31
CA PRO A 447 -35.13 50.94 13.42
C PRO A 447 -33.67 50.48 13.52
N ALA A 448 -33.20 50.15 14.73
CA ALA A 448 -31.83 49.68 14.96
C ALA A 448 -31.60 48.24 14.45
N GLU A 449 -32.56 47.34 14.67
CA GLU A 449 -32.50 45.97 14.11
C GLU A 449 -32.54 46.00 12.58
N ARG A 450 -33.30 46.94 12.01
CA ARG A 450 -33.39 47.15 10.56
C ARG A 450 -32.06 47.64 9.97
N GLU A 451 -31.43 48.64 10.57
CA GLU A 451 -30.12 49.16 10.17
C GLU A 451 -29.05 48.04 10.18
N VAL A 452 -29.02 47.23 11.26
CA VAL A 452 -28.14 46.05 11.34
C VAL A 452 -28.46 45.03 10.24
N MET A 453 -29.74 44.75 9.97
CA MET A 453 -30.13 43.76 8.96
C MET A 453 -29.85 44.23 7.52
N GLU A 454 -30.00 45.52 7.23
CA GLU A 454 -29.65 46.11 5.95
C GLU A 454 -28.12 46.12 5.76
N SER A 455 -27.34 46.49 6.79
CA SER A 455 -25.86 46.40 6.79
C SER A 455 -25.33 44.97 6.58
N VAL A 456 -25.99 43.96 7.19
CA VAL A 456 -25.65 42.54 6.98
C VAL A 456 -25.95 42.09 5.55
N LYS A 457 -27.07 42.52 4.96
CA LYS A 457 -27.41 42.23 3.56
C LYS A 457 -26.39 42.82 2.59
N ASP A 458 -26.03 44.09 2.76
CA ASP A 458 -25.00 44.74 1.96
C ASP A 458 -23.63 44.05 2.13
N THR A 459 -23.29 43.61 3.34
CA THR A 459 -22.04 42.88 3.60
C THR A 459 -22.00 41.54 2.86
N PHE A 460 -23.09 40.77 2.85
CA PHE A 460 -23.16 39.52 2.09
C PHE A 460 -23.15 39.76 0.57
N ALA A 461 -23.94 40.72 0.06
CA ALA A 461 -23.99 41.02 -1.38
C ALA A 461 -22.63 41.49 -1.94
N ASN A 462 -21.92 42.38 -1.21
CA ASN A 462 -20.57 42.79 -1.58
C ASN A 462 -19.58 41.62 -1.51
N SER A 463 -19.68 40.76 -0.50
CA SER A 463 -18.80 39.59 -0.38
C SER A 463 -19.05 38.52 -1.47
N LEU A 464 -20.30 38.36 -1.91
CA LEU A 464 -20.71 37.38 -2.94
C LEU A 464 -20.50 37.87 -4.39
N THR A 465 -20.12 39.14 -4.58
CA THR A 465 -19.67 39.69 -5.86
C THR A 465 -18.14 39.73 -5.98
N PHE A 466 -17.42 39.71 -4.86
CA PHE A 466 -15.95 39.72 -4.84
C PHE A 466 -15.34 38.47 -5.52
N GLY A 467 -14.42 38.67 -6.45
CA GLY A 467 -13.62 37.60 -7.07
C GLY A 467 -14.28 36.80 -8.21
N GLY A 468 -15.50 37.15 -8.65
CA GLY A 468 -16.10 36.56 -9.87
C GLY A 468 -16.56 35.10 -9.78
N TRP A 469 -16.54 34.49 -8.58
CA TRP A 469 -16.88 33.08 -8.33
C TRP A 469 -18.31 32.65 -8.71
N GLN A 470 -19.17 33.59 -9.11
CA GLN A 470 -20.56 33.34 -9.49
C GLN A 470 -20.70 32.34 -10.65
N GLU A 471 -19.83 32.40 -11.67
CA GLU A 471 -19.86 31.46 -12.80
C GLU A 471 -19.40 30.04 -12.42
N VAL A 472 -18.43 29.93 -11.50
CA VAL A 472 -17.83 28.65 -11.11
C VAL A 472 -18.80 27.85 -10.24
N ALA A 473 -19.48 28.51 -9.29
CA ALA A 473 -20.44 27.86 -8.39
C ALA A 473 -21.63 27.24 -9.16
N VAL A 474 -22.14 27.92 -10.19
CA VAL A 474 -23.31 27.48 -10.98
C VAL A 474 -23.01 26.24 -11.84
N ASN A 475 -21.78 26.12 -12.35
CA ASN A 475 -21.33 24.95 -13.11
C ASN A 475 -20.98 23.75 -12.19
N SER A 476 -20.74 23.99 -10.91
CA SER A 476 -20.53 22.90 -9.93
C SER A 476 -21.86 22.20 -9.61
N GLY A 477 -22.05 20.97 -10.11
CA GLY A 477 -23.28 20.17 -9.90
C GLY A 477 -23.54 19.71 -8.46
N TYR A 478 -22.80 20.22 -7.47
CA TYR A 478 -22.74 19.72 -6.10
C TYR A 478 -24.04 19.93 -5.30
N GLY A 479 -24.76 21.03 -5.52
CA GLY A 479 -25.95 21.38 -4.73
C GLY A 479 -27.14 20.40 -4.84
N LYS A 480 -27.17 19.52 -5.85
CA LYS A 480 -28.36 18.68 -6.16
C LYS A 480 -28.31 17.24 -5.58
N ARG A 481 -27.34 16.89 -4.72
CA ARG A 481 -27.12 15.50 -4.25
C ARG A 481 -27.38 15.20 -2.76
N ARG A 482 -27.91 16.14 -1.96
CA ARG A 482 -28.22 15.92 -0.52
C ARG A 482 -29.70 16.13 -0.13
N ARG A 483 -30.61 15.34 -0.72
CA ARG A 483 -31.96 15.07 -0.16
C ARG A 483 -32.59 13.79 -0.73
N ARG A 484 -31.95 12.63 -0.48
CA ARG A 484 -32.54 11.31 -0.79
C ARG A 484 -31.99 10.19 0.09
N ASN A 485 -32.42 10.19 1.35
CA ASN A 485 -32.42 9.04 2.25
C ASN A 485 -33.51 9.24 3.31
N GLU A 486 -33.90 8.14 3.95
CA GLU A 486 -34.93 8.04 5.00
C GLU A 486 -36.39 8.26 4.52
N HIS A 487 -37.33 7.74 5.31
CA HIS A 487 -38.76 7.59 4.99
C HIS A 487 -39.09 6.68 3.81
N THR A 488 -38.76 5.38 3.96
CA THR A 488 -39.52 4.29 3.35
C THR A 488 -40.20 3.49 4.46
N PRO A 489 -41.49 3.70 4.77
CA PRO A 489 -42.20 2.92 5.77
C PRO A 489 -42.41 1.48 5.29
N THR A 490 -42.11 0.50 6.14
CA THR A 490 -42.48 -0.90 5.88
C THR A 490 -44.00 -1.08 6.07
N PRO A 491 -44.68 -1.84 5.20
CA PRO A 491 -46.11 -2.11 5.36
C PRO A 491 -46.33 -3.09 6.51
N ASN A 492 -47.15 -2.71 7.48
CA ASN A 492 -47.57 -3.61 8.56
C ASN A 492 -49.04 -3.99 8.38
N ASN A 493 -49.33 -5.29 8.33
CA ASN A 493 -50.71 -5.79 8.18
C ASN A 493 -51.43 -5.78 9.52
N GLY A 494 -52.63 -5.19 9.56
CA GLY A 494 -53.54 -5.27 10.69
C GLY A 494 -54.85 -4.53 10.40
N GLY A 495 -55.99 -5.11 10.79
CA GLY A 495 -57.24 -4.35 10.92
C GLY A 495 -57.17 -3.39 12.12
N GLY A 496 -58.11 -2.48 12.33
CA GLY A 496 -59.43 -2.32 11.71
C GLY A 496 -60.42 -1.88 12.79
N ASN A 497 -61.46 -1.12 12.41
CA ASN A 497 -62.34 -0.34 13.29
C ASN A 497 -61.57 0.82 13.98
N ASP A 498 -61.77 2.11 13.70
CA ASP A 498 -63.00 2.92 13.52
C ASP A 498 -63.73 3.27 14.84
N ILE A 499 -64.35 4.45 14.85
CA ILE A 499 -65.21 5.08 15.87
C ILE A 499 -64.50 5.69 17.10
N SER A 500 -64.91 6.92 17.42
CA SER A 500 -64.41 7.77 18.50
C SER A 500 -65.15 7.57 19.83
N SER A 501 -64.47 7.61 20.98
CA SER A 501 -65.14 7.86 22.27
C SER A 501 -64.22 8.24 23.45
N LEU A 502 -64.62 9.31 24.16
CA LEU A 502 -64.64 9.47 25.62
C LEU A 502 -63.35 9.45 26.50
N LEU A 503 -63.07 10.65 27.05
CA LEU A 503 -62.88 10.97 28.49
C LEU A 503 -61.59 10.59 29.28
N LEU A 504 -60.94 11.67 29.76
CA LEU A 504 -60.52 11.96 31.15
C LEU A 504 -59.37 11.21 31.87
N GLN A 505 -58.42 12.02 32.39
CA GLN A 505 -57.62 11.80 33.63
C GLN A 505 -56.59 10.64 33.57
N LYS A 506 -55.48 10.55 34.32
CA LYS A 506 -54.81 11.32 35.42
C LYS A 506 -53.29 10.88 35.39
N GLU A 507 -52.27 11.42 36.09
CA GLU A 507 -52.16 12.40 37.18
C GLU A 507 -50.73 13.04 37.23
N ASP A 508 -50.68 14.37 37.40
CA ASP A 508 -49.72 15.25 38.11
C ASP A 508 -48.26 14.88 38.42
N SER A 509 -47.33 15.77 38.01
CA SER A 509 -46.24 16.37 38.82
C SER A 509 -45.64 17.60 38.13
#